data_AF-A0A3C0AQW9-F1
#
_entry.id   AF-A0A3C0AQW9-F1
#
_cell.length_a   1.000
_cell.length_b   1.000
_cell.length_c   1.000
_cell.angle_alpha   90.00
_cell.angle_beta   90.00
_cell.angle_gamma   90.00
#
_symmetry.space_group_name_H-M   'P 1'
#
loop_
_entity.id
_entity.type
_entity.pdbx_description
1 polymer ?
#
loop_
_entity_poly.entity_id
_entity_poly.type
_entity_poly.pdbx_seq_one_letter_code
_entity_poly.pdbx_strand_id
1 'polypeptide(L)'
;MPAWPGGPCPQCGEDMPANLVHCQTCRELLNDDLEHDTVEIPAFHPLKELAVCCDAFPVGYFFQCPDCRKELRVHKKYLGKQVSCKFCQAP
;
A
#
# COMPACT_ATOMS: atom_id res chain seq x y z
N MET A 1 -15.77 25.09 -22.58
CA MET A 1 -15.95 24.43 -21.29
C MET A 1 -16.46 25.52 -20.38
N PRO A 2 -17.77 25.64 -20.10
CA PRO A 2 -18.22 26.79 -19.35
C PRO A 2 -17.92 26.50 -17.88
N ALA A 3 -16.70 26.89 -17.49
CA ALA A 3 -16.47 27.33 -16.14
C ALA A 3 -17.55 28.37 -15.79
N TRP A 4 -18.08 28.33 -14.57
CA TRP A 4 -19.17 29.19 -14.14
C TRP A 4 -18.92 30.65 -14.57
N PRO A 5 -19.85 31.32 -15.28
CA PRO A 5 -19.60 32.65 -15.83
C PRO A 5 -19.58 33.76 -14.75
N GLY A 6 -19.99 33.44 -13.52
CA GLY A 6 -20.27 34.41 -12.47
C GLY A 6 -21.77 34.73 -12.40
N GLY A 7 -22.23 35.20 -11.24
CA GLY A 7 -23.62 35.59 -10.99
C GLY A 7 -24.31 34.80 -9.89
N PRO A 8 -25.64 34.92 -9.75
CA PRO A 8 -26.38 34.31 -8.65
C PRO A 8 -26.43 32.79 -8.77
N CYS A 9 -26.12 32.10 -7.68
CA CYS A 9 -26.26 30.65 -7.58
C CYS A 9 -27.72 30.22 -7.85
N PRO A 10 -27.96 29.19 -8.69
CA PRO A 10 -29.31 28.75 -9.04
C PRO A 10 -30.11 28.17 -7.86
N GLN A 11 -29.42 27.71 -6.81
CA GLN A 11 -30.06 27.12 -5.63
C GLN A 11 -30.36 28.19 -4.57
N CYS A 12 -29.34 28.93 -4.13
CA CYS A 12 -29.47 29.84 -2.98
C CYS A 12 -29.58 31.32 -3.34
N GLY A 13 -29.34 31.71 -4.61
CA GLY A 13 -29.44 33.08 -5.08
C GLY A 13 -28.25 33.99 -4.75
N GLU A 14 -27.30 33.54 -3.93
CA GLU A 14 -26.10 34.32 -3.59
C GLU A 14 -25.16 34.49 -4.79
N ASP A 15 -24.54 35.67 -4.91
CA ASP A 15 -23.66 36.01 -6.02
C ASP A 15 -22.30 35.30 -5.92
N MET A 16 -21.96 34.52 -6.94
CA MET A 16 -20.76 33.70 -7.03
C MET A 16 -19.83 34.23 -8.13
N PRO A 17 -18.52 34.43 -7.87
CA PRO A 17 -17.57 34.87 -8.89
C PRO A 17 -17.35 33.81 -9.97
N ALA A 18 -16.87 34.24 -11.14
CA ALA A 18 -16.59 33.35 -12.27
C ALA A 18 -15.54 32.26 -11.94
N ASN A 19 -15.60 31.15 -12.68
CA ASN A 19 -14.75 29.96 -12.59
C ASN A 19 -14.86 29.13 -11.31
N LEU A 20 -15.88 29.37 -10.47
CA LEU A 20 -16.18 28.48 -9.36
C LEU A 20 -16.81 27.18 -9.84
N VAL A 21 -16.44 26.08 -9.18
CA VAL A 21 -17.06 24.77 -9.38
C VAL A 21 -18.28 24.58 -8.49
N HIS A 22 -18.22 25.07 -7.25
CA HIS A 22 -19.31 24.97 -6.28
C HIS A 22 -19.66 26.35 -5.69
N CYS A 23 -20.91 26.54 -5.31
CA CYS A 23 -21.35 27.68 -4.53
C CYS A 23 -20.67 27.68 -3.15
N GLN A 24 -20.17 28.83 -2.70
CA GLN A 24 -19.53 28.95 -1.39
C GLN A 24 -20.53 28.88 -0.22
N THR A 25 -21.81 29.14 -0.48
CA THR A 25 -22.86 29.18 0.54
C THR A 25 -23.55 27.83 0.70
N CYS A 26 -24.12 27.28 -0.38
CA CYS A 26 -24.90 26.03 -0.31
C CYS A 26 -24.18 24.79 -0.88
N ARG A 27 -22.98 24.97 -1.45
CA ARG A 27 -22.21 23.90 -2.13
C ARG A 27 -22.86 23.28 -3.36
N GLU A 28 -23.90 23.90 -3.92
CA GLU A 28 -24.44 23.50 -5.22
C GLU A 28 -23.36 23.48 -6.28
N LEU A 29 -23.38 22.47 -7.15
CA LEU A 29 -22.46 22.36 -8.29
C LEU A 29 -22.85 23.40 -9.34
N LEU A 30 -21.95 24.33 -9.63
CA LEU A 30 -22.17 25.45 -10.57
C LEU A 30 -21.63 25.17 -11.97
N ASN A 31 -20.88 24.08 -12.13
CA ASN A 31 -20.31 23.67 -13.40
C ASN A 31 -21.06 22.44 -13.90
N ASP A 32 -21.92 22.65 -14.91
CA ASP A 32 -22.77 21.62 -15.50
C ASP A 32 -21.98 20.58 -16.32
N ASP A 33 -20.70 20.84 -16.63
CA ASP A 33 -19.81 19.86 -17.27
C ASP A 33 -19.30 18.79 -16.29
N LEU A 34 -19.59 18.92 -14.98
CA LEU A 34 -19.14 18.01 -13.94
C LEU A 34 -20.32 17.26 -13.32
N GLU A 35 -20.05 16.05 -12.83
CA GLU A 35 -20.99 15.24 -12.08
C GLU A 35 -20.38 14.84 -10.75
N HIS A 36 -21.22 14.53 -9.77
CA HIS A 36 -20.74 14.00 -8.50
C HIS A 36 -20.21 12.58 -8.70
N ASP A 37 -18.90 12.41 -8.56
CA ASP A 37 -18.31 11.07 -8.53
C ASP A 37 -18.69 10.37 -7.22
N THR A 38 -19.27 9.18 -7.33
CA THR A 38 -19.56 8.31 -6.20
C THR A 38 -18.58 7.15 -6.22
N VAL A 39 -17.66 7.13 -5.28
CA VAL A 39 -16.78 5.98 -5.07
C VAL A 39 -17.51 4.95 -4.22
N GLU A 40 -17.61 3.71 -4.70
CA GLU A 40 -18.08 2.59 -3.89
C GLU A 40 -17.08 2.31 -2.77
N ILE A 41 -17.45 2.67 -1.52
CA ILE A 41 -16.64 2.36 -0.35
C ILE A 41 -16.90 0.90 0.02
N PRO A 42 -15.91 -0.01 -0.06
CA PRO A 42 -16.11 -1.40 0.31
C PRO A 42 -16.39 -1.52 1.82
N ALA A 43 -17.15 -2.55 2.19
CA ALA A 43 -17.42 -2.82 3.60
C ALA A 43 -16.10 -3.07 4.37
N PHE A 44 -15.94 -2.39 5.51
CA PHE A 44 -14.83 -2.65 6.41
C PHE A 44 -14.92 -4.06 6.98
N HIS A 45 -13.87 -4.85 6.78
CA HIS A 45 -13.74 -6.17 7.36
C HIS A 45 -12.60 -6.14 8.40
N PRO A 46 -12.91 -6.19 9.71
CA PRO A 46 -11.86 -6.18 10.72
C PRO A 46 -10.98 -7.42 10.57
N LEU A 47 -9.66 -7.21 10.58
CA LEU A 47 -8.72 -8.32 10.64
C LEU A 47 -8.85 -9.03 11.99
N LYS A 48 -8.70 -10.37 11.97
CA LYS A 48 -8.68 -11.15 13.21
C LYS A 48 -7.49 -10.70 14.05
N GLU A 49 -7.76 -10.31 15.30
CA GLU A 49 -6.70 -10.06 16.27
C GLU A 49 -5.92 -11.36 16.50
N LEU A 50 -4.59 -11.30 16.40
CA LEU A 50 -3.73 -12.43 16.72
C LEU A 50 -3.59 -12.49 18.24
N ALA A 51 -4.05 -13.59 18.85
CA ALA A 51 -3.99 -13.77 20.30
C ALA A 51 -2.56 -13.85 20.87
N VAL A 52 -1.58 -14.21 20.04
CA VAL A 52 -0.18 -14.40 20.47
C VAL A 52 0.78 -14.05 19.34
N CYS A 53 1.77 -13.23 19.65
CA CYS A 53 2.98 -13.05 18.84
C CYS A 53 4.06 -14.00 19.39
N CYS A 54 4.51 -14.96 18.61
CA CYS A 54 5.60 -15.86 19.00
C CYS A 54 6.87 -15.52 18.22
N ASP A 55 8.01 -15.54 18.90
CA ASP A 55 9.32 -15.41 18.24
C ASP A 55 9.63 -16.64 17.38
N ALA A 56 10.12 -16.40 16.16
CA ALA A 56 10.61 -17.45 15.28
C ALA A 56 12.14 -17.42 15.25
N PHE A 57 12.76 -18.56 15.57
CA PHE A 57 14.20 -18.72 15.50
C PHE A 57 14.61 -19.44 14.21
N PRO A 58 15.70 -19.02 13.54
CA PRO A 58 16.16 -19.66 12.32
C PRO A 58 16.51 -21.14 12.57
N VAL A 59 15.91 -22.04 11.78
CA VAL A 59 16.19 -23.48 11.84
C VAL A 59 17.50 -23.82 11.10
N GLY A 60 17.95 -22.94 10.21
CA GLY A 60 19.19 -23.08 9.47
C GLY A 60 19.54 -21.81 8.69
N TYR A 61 20.66 -21.89 7.99
CA TYR A 61 21.26 -20.78 7.27
C TYR A 61 21.49 -21.16 5.81
N PHE A 62 21.41 -20.16 4.94
CA PHE A 62 21.82 -20.27 3.54
C PHE A 62 23.08 -19.42 3.33
N PHE A 63 24.08 -19.99 2.68
CA PHE A 63 25.30 -19.26 2.30
C PHE A 63 25.97 -19.94 1.10
N GLN A 64 26.88 -19.23 0.43
CA GLN A 64 27.63 -19.79 -0.70
C GLN A 64 28.91 -20.46 -0.20
N CYS A 65 29.21 -21.65 -0.73
CA CYS A 65 30.50 -22.30 -0.50
C CYS A 65 31.64 -21.42 -1.04
N PRO A 66 32.71 -21.16 -0.27
CA PRO A 66 33.81 -20.31 -0.72
C PRO A 66 34.55 -20.90 -1.94
N ASP A 67 34.65 -22.22 -2.04
CA ASP A 67 35.37 -22.88 -3.13
C ASP A 67 34.55 -22.99 -4.41
N CYS A 68 33.32 -23.51 -4.33
CA CYS A 68 32.52 -23.82 -5.51
C CYS A 68 31.39 -22.81 -5.78
N ARG A 69 31.20 -21.81 -4.91
CA ARG A 69 30.18 -20.73 -4.98
C ARG A 69 28.72 -21.19 -5.08
N LYS A 70 28.45 -22.48 -4.89
CA LYS A 70 27.09 -23.03 -4.86
C LYS A 70 26.45 -22.74 -3.51
N GLU A 71 25.14 -22.50 -3.52
CA GLU A 71 24.37 -22.27 -2.31
C GLU A 71 24.23 -23.55 -1.47
N LEU A 72 24.57 -23.44 -0.20
CA LEU A 72 24.44 -24.47 0.81
C LEU A 72 23.35 -24.09 1.81
N ARG A 73 22.52 -25.07 2.15
CA ARG A 73 21.56 -25.00 3.25
C ARG A 73 22.10 -25.79 4.43
N VAL A 74 22.39 -25.13 5.53
CA VAL A 74 22.99 -25.75 6.73
C VAL A 74 22.07 -25.60 7.93
N HIS A 75 21.76 -26.72 8.58
CA HIS A 75 20.90 -26.74 9.77
C HIS A 75 21.61 -26.12 10.98
N LYS A 76 20.88 -25.44 11.87
CA LYS A 76 21.43 -24.74 13.06
C LYS A 76 22.27 -25.63 13.98
N LYS A 77 22.06 -26.95 13.94
CA LYS A 77 22.82 -27.96 14.73
C LYS A 77 24.32 -28.00 14.39
N TYR A 78 24.70 -27.44 13.25
CA TYR A 78 26.10 -27.34 12.80
C TYR A 78 26.75 -25.99 13.11
N LEU A 79 26.05 -25.09 13.81
CA LEU A 79 26.64 -23.82 14.22
C LEU A 79 27.89 -24.07 15.09
N GLY A 80 28.99 -23.39 14.76
CA GLY A 80 30.28 -23.56 15.43
C GLY A 80 31.03 -24.85 15.07
N LYS A 81 30.55 -25.65 14.11
CA LYS A 81 31.22 -26.87 13.63
C LYS A 81 31.78 -26.67 12.23
N GLN A 82 32.90 -27.31 11.95
CA GLN A 82 33.41 -27.44 10.59
C GLN A 82 32.57 -28.46 9.81
N VAL A 83 32.18 -28.12 8.59
CA VAL A 83 31.30 -28.94 7.74
C VAL A 83 31.81 -28.96 6.31
N SER A 84 31.78 -30.11 5.66
CA SER A 84 32.17 -30.19 4.26
C SER A 84 31.02 -29.83 3.31
N CYS A 85 31.37 -29.15 2.22
CA CYS A 85 30.45 -28.82 1.15
C CYS A 85 29.96 -30.09 0.44
N LYS A 86 28.65 -30.29 0.35
CA LYS A 86 28.07 -31.45 -0.35
C LYS A 86 28.35 -31.49 -1.87
N PHE A 87 28.81 -30.38 -2.46
CA PHE A 87 29.05 -30.27 -3.90
C PHE A 87 30.51 -30.46 -4.31
N CYS A 88 31.46 -29.86 -3.58
CA CYS A 88 32.89 -29.97 -3.87
C CYS A 88 33.68 -30.77 -2.83
N GLN A 89 33.03 -31.20 -1.73
CA GLN A 89 33.63 -31.93 -0.62
C GLN A 89 34.74 -31.19 0.13
N ALA A 90 35.01 -29.93 -0.22
CA ALA A 90 35.90 -29.05 0.52
C ALA A 90 35.36 -28.78 1.95
N PRO A 91 36.25 -28.63 2.95
CA PRO A 91 35.89 -28.49 4.36
C PRO A 91 35.43 -27.08 4.76
#